data_AF-A0A954RGJ3-F1
#
_entry.id   AF-A0A954RGJ3-F1
#
_cell.length_a   1.000
_cell.length_b   1.000
_cell.length_c   1.000
_cell.angle_alpha   90.00
_cell.angle_beta   90.00
_cell.angle_gamma   90.00
#
_symmetry.space_group_name_H-M   'P 1'
#
loop_
_entity.id
_entity.type
_entity.pdbx_description
1 polymer ?
#
loop_
_entity_poly.entity_id
_entity_poly.type
_entity_poly.pdbx_seq_one_letter_code
_entity_poly.pdbx_strand_id
1 'polypeptide(L)' 'MSTVDLSTRYLGLHLKNPLIASACPMTGNVDTLQSLEQAGAAAAVLPSLFEEQITHEELEIHRLYEYSSEAFAESLSYFP' A
#
# COMPACT_ATOMS: atom_id res chain seq x y z
N MET A 1 -23.58 -26.88 -15.43
CA MET A 1 -22.52 -25.91 -15.78
C MET A 1 -21.23 -26.45 -15.21
N SER A 2 -20.17 -26.62 -16.02
CA SER A 2 -18.87 -26.99 -15.46
C SER A 2 -18.29 -25.76 -14.78
N THR A 3 -18.19 -25.78 -13.46
CA THR A 3 -17.57 -24.70 -12.68
C THR A 3 -16.10 -24.59 -13.07
N VAL A 4 -15.62 -23.36 -13.28
CA VAL A 4 -14.21 -23.07 -13.59
C VAL A 4 -13.37 -23.29 -12.32
N ASP A 5 -12.28 -24.03 -12.44
CA ASP A 5 -11.28 -24.14 -11.38
C ASP A 5 -10.44 -22.86 -11.33
N LEU A 6 -10.44 -22.20 -10.17
CA LEU A 6 -9.67 -20.97 -9.93
C LEU A 6 -8.40 -21.23 -9.11
N SER A 7 -8.13 -22.48 -8.72
CA SER A 7 -6.95 -22.80 -7.93
C SER A 7 -5.66 -22.31 -8.59
N THR A 8 -4.74 -21.78 -7.79
CA THR A 8 -3.50 -21.20 -8.32
C THR A 8 -2.31 -21.48 -7.39
N ARG A 9 -1.11 -21.37 -7.95
CA ARG A 9 0.14 -21.48 -7.20
C ARG A 9 0.89 -20.15 -7.24
N TYR A 10 1.11 -19.56 -6.08
CA TYR A 10 1.77 -18.25 -5.95
C TYR A 10 2.83 -18.32 -4.86
N LEU A 11 4.08 -17.95 -5.19
CA LEU A 11 5.24 -17.98 -4.28
C LEU A 11 5.41 -19.32 -3.53
N GLY A 12 5.10 -20.44 -4.18
CA GLY A 12 5.18 -21.78 -3.59
C GLY A 12 3.95 -22.20 -2.75
N LEU A 13 2.99 -21.30 -2.53
CA LEU A 13 1.73 -21.57 -1.85
C LEU A 13 0.68 -22.07 -2.84
N HIS A 14 -0.15 -23.03 -2.41
CA HIS A 14 -1.37 -23.42 -3.13
C HIS A 14 -2.55 -22.61 -2.57
N LEU A 15 -3.24 -21.91 -3.46
CA LEU A 15 -4.36 -21.02 -3.12
C LEU A 15 -5.65 -21.54 -3.74
N LYS A 16 -6.76 -21.43 -2.99
CA LYS A 16 -8.10 -21.85 -3.45
C LYS A 16 -8.61 -21.02 -4.64
N ASN A 17 -8.10 -19.80 -4.80
CA ASN A 17 -8.37 -18.88 -5.90
C ASN A 17 -7.27 -17.79 -5.95
N PRO A 18 -7.19 -16.93 -6.98
CA PRO A 18 -6.16 -15.89 -7.07
C PRO A 18 -6.52 -14.59 -6.33
N LEU A 19 -7.58 -14.56 -5.51
CA LEU A 19 -8.03 -13.34 -4.83
C LEU A 19 -7.26 -13.14 -3.52
N ILE A 20 -6.59 -12.00 -3.43
CA ILE A 20 -5.79 -11.59 -2.28
C ILE A 20 -6.33 -10.25 -1.77
N ALA A 21 -6.60 -10.15 -0.47
CA ALA A 21 -6.99 -8.89 0.15
C ALA A 21 -5.77 -7.95 0.25
N SER A 22 -5.85 -6.75 -0.31
CA SER A 22 -4.80 -5.73 -0.21
C SER A 22 -4.67 -5.21 1.23
N ALA A 23 -3.52 -4.62 1.56
CA ALA A 23 -3.27 -3.97 2.83
C ALA A 23 -4.36 -2.92 3.09
N CYS A 24 -5.12 -3.12 4.16
CA CYS A 24 -6.21 -2.25 4.60
C CYS A 24 -6.48 -2.47 6.10
N PRO A 25 -7.32 -1.63 6.75
CA PRO A 25 -7.61 -1.78 8.17
C PRO A 25 -8.08 -3.19 8.58
N MET A 26 -8.81 -3.89 7.70
CA MET A 26 -9.30 -5.26 7.96
C MET A 26 -8.20 -6.33 7.93
N THR A 27 -7.04 -6.04 7.34
CA THR A 27 -5.91 -6.98 7.31
C THR A 27 -5.00 -6.86 8.53
N GLY A 28 -5.23 -5.87 9.40
CA GLY A 28 -4.41 -5.64 10.60
C GLY A 28 -4.86 -6.39 11.85
N ASN A 29 -6.03 -7.05 11.83
CA ASN A 29 -6.57 -7.80 12.96
C ASN A 29 -6.92 -9.24 12.56
N VAL A 30 -6.67 -10.19 13.46
CA VAL A 30 -6.90 -11.62 13.22
C VAL A 30 -8.39 -11.94 13.00
N ASP A 31 -9.30 -11.33 13.74
CA ASP A 31 -10.74 -11.58 13.64
C ASP A 31 -11.29 -11.16 12.26
N THR A 32 -10.81 -10.03 11.75
CA THR A 32 -11.18 -9.54 10.42
C THR A 32 -10.48 -10.33 9.31
N LEU A 33 -9.26 -10.82 9.52
CA LEU A 33 -8.61 -11.77 8.61
C LEU A 33 -9.40 -13.08 8.47
N GLN A 34 -9.93 -13.62 9.57
CA GLN A 34 -10.79 -14.80 9.52
C GLN A 34 -12.08 -14.51 8.72
N SER A 35 -12.67 -13.33 8.91
CA SER A 35 -13.85 -12.91 8.15
C SER A 35 -13.56 -12.80 6.64
N LEU A 36 -12.38 -12.30 6.26
CA LEU A 36 -11.93 -12.23 4.86
C LEU A 36 -11.71 -13.62 4.25
N GLU A 37 -11.14 -14.54 5.01
CA GLU A 37 -10.94 -15.94 4.60
C GLU A 37 -12.29 -16.63 4.32
N GLN A 38 -13.26 -16.45 5.23
CA GLN A 38 -14.63 -16.94 5.11
C GLN A 38 -15.37 -16.31 3.93
N ALA A 39 -15.11 -15.03 3.63
CA ALA A 39 -15.64 -14.35 2.45
C ALA A 39 -15.01 -14.81 1.12
N GLY A 40 -13.98 -15.67 1.18
CA GLY A 40 -13.40 -16.32 0.02
C GLY A 40 -12.03 -15.81 -0.40
N ALA A 41 -11.42 -14.86 0.32
CA ALA A 41 -10.04 -14.48 0.08
C ALA A 41 -9.10 -15.68 0.30
N ALA A 42 -8.12 -15.85 -0.58
CA ALA A 42 -7.14 -16.94 -0.48
C ALA A 42 -5.87 -16.54 0.28
N ALA A 43 -5.56 -15.24 0.32
CA ALA A 43 -4.49 -14.65 1.12
C ALA A 43 -4.82 -13.18 1.44
N ALA A 44 -4.01 -12.55 2.28
CA ALA A 44 -4.08 -11.13 2.58
C ALA A 44 -2.67 -10.52 2.68
N VAL A 45 -2.55 -9.25 2.34
CA VAL A 45 -1.35 -8.43 2.56
C VAL A 45 -1.54 -7.69 3.87
N LEU A 46 -0.57 -7.77 4.78
CA LEU A 46 -0.63 -7.08 6.06
C LEU A 46 -0.27 -5.59 5.90
N PRO A 47 -0.73 -4.71 6.81
CA PRO A 47 -0.28 -3.32 6.85
C PRO A 47 1.25 -3.21 6.94
N SER A 48 1.80 -2.16 6.33
CA SER A 48 3.26 -1.95 6.32
C SER A 48 3.75 -1.57 7.71
N LEU A 49 4.85 -2.20 8.16
CA LEU A 49 5.53 -1.79 9.39
C LEU A 49 6.31 -0.48 9.25
N PHE A 50 6.58 -0.05 8.01
CA PHE A 50 7.39 1.13 7.69
C PHE A 50 6.57 2.33 7.20
N GLU A 51 5.24 2.26 7.30
CA GLU A 51 4.33 3.28 6.77
C GLU A 51 4.64 4.69 7.30
N GLU A 52 4.92 4.80 8.60
CA GLU A 52 5.24 6.08 9.24
C GLU A 52 6.56 6.66 8.74
N GLN A 53 7.56 5.82 8.51
CA GLN A 53 8.89 6.24 8.02
C GLN A 53 8.80 6.74 6.58
N ILE A 54 8.09 6.01 5.72
CA ILE A 54 7.86 6.43 4.32
C ILE A 54 7.11 7.76 4.29
N THR A 55 6.05 7.90 5.10
CA THR A 55 5.29 9.15 5.19
C THR A 55 6.17 10.31 5.67
N HIS A 56 7.07 10.06 6.63
CA HIS A 56 8.01 11.08 7.11
C HIS A 56 9.02 11.50 6.05
N GLU A 57 9.61 10.55 5.33
CA GLU A 57 10.57 10.79 4.24
C GLU A 57 9.90 11.57 3.10
N GLU A 58 8.68 11.21 2.71
CA GLU A 58 7.90 11.93 1.69
C GLU A 58 7.66 13.39 2.10
N LEU A 59 7.29 13.63 3.36
CA LEU A 59 7.10 14.99 3.89
C LEU A 59 8.41 15.79 3.93
N GLU A 60 9.53 15.15 4.22
CA GLU A 60 10.84 15.80 4.24
C GLU A 60 11.29 16.21 2.82
N ILE A 61 11.14 15.31 1.86
CA ILE A 61 11.41 15.58 0.45
C ILE A 61 10.53 16.71 -0.07
N HIS A 62 9.24 16.70 0.27
CA HIS A 62 8.31 17.77 -0.13
C HIS A 62 8.76 19.14 0.39
N ARG A 63 9.16 19.22 1.68
CA ARG A 63 9.68 20.46 2.27
C ARG A 63 10.93 20.97 1.55
N LEU A 64 11.86 20.07 1.17
CA LEU A 64 13.06 20.45 0.42
C LEU A 64 12.71 21.02 -0.96
N TYR A 65 11.73 20.44 -1.66
CA TYR A 65 11.27 20.94 -2.95
C TYR A 65 10.55 22.29 -2.83
N GLU A 66 9.68 22.47 -1.82
CA GLU A 66 9.02 23.76 -1.57
C GLU A 66 10.05 24.85 -1.27
N TYR A 67 11.00 24.59 -0.36
CA TYR A 67 12.07 25.53 -0.06
C TYR A 67 12.93 25.88 -1.30
N SER A 68 13.27 24.89 -2.13
CA SER A 68 13.99 25.13 -3.38
C SER A 68 13.17 25.98 -4.37
N SER A 69 11.86 25.80 -4.42
CA SER A 69 10.98 26.56 -5.31
C SER A 69 10.80 28.02 -4.85
N GLU A 70 10.69 28.23 -3.53
CA GLU A 70 10.61 29.56 -2.91
C GLU A 70 11.92 30.32 -3.07
N ALA A 71 13.07 29.66 -2.87
CA ALA A 71 14.39 30.25 -3.07
C ALA A 71 14.62 30.74 -4.51
N PHE A 72 14.04 30.06 -5.51
CA PHE A 72 14.14 30.48 -6.91
C PHE A 72 13.16 31.63 -7.24
N ALA A 73 11.97 31.61 -6.65
CA ALA A 73 10.94 32.62 -6.84
C ALA A 73 11.32 34.00 -6.26
N GLU A 74 11.98 34.04 -5.08
CA GLU A 74 12.51 35.29 -4.51
C GLU A 74 13.68 35.88 -5.33
N SER A 75 14.44 35.04 -6.05
CA SER A 75 15.50 35.53 -6.94
C SER A 75 14.97 36.19 -8.22
N LEU A 76 13.80 35.76 -8.69
CA LEU A 76 13.13 36.33 -9.87
C LEU A 76 12.51 37.70 -9.61
N SER A 77 12.23 38.05 -8.35
CA SER A 77 11.72 39.37 -7.95
C SER A 77 12.82 40.34 -7.50
N TYR A 78 14.08 39.89 -7.41
CA TYR A 78 15.23 40.75 -7.14
C TYR A 78 15.55 41.60 -8.39
N PHE A 79 14.97 42.80 -8.45
CA PHE A 79 15.46 43.87 -9.31
C PHE A 79 16.49 44.72 -8.54
N PRO A 80 17.65 45.03 -9.12
CA PRO A 80 18.75 45.73 -8.45
C PRO A 80 18.43 47.17 -8.05
#